data_AF-A0A239DC51-F1
#
_entry.id   AF-A0A239DC51-F1
#
_cell.length_a   1.000
_cell.length_b   1.000
_cell.length_c   1.000
_cell.angle_alpha   90.00
_cell.angle_beta   90.00
_cell.angle_gamma   90.00
#
_symmetry.space_group_name_H-M   'P 1'
#
loop_
_entity.id
_entity.type
_entity.pdbx_description
1 polymer ?
#
loop_
_entity_poly.entity_id
_entity_poly.type
_entity_poly.pdbx_seq_one_letter_code
_entity_poly.pdbx_strand_id
1 'polypeptide(L)'
;MSRIKLSMPLPPELTEWLGDVFPAWLQLPQEAFYKMIPFNAAESPIQIQYSEHAAEIGRSHIFANLNVLLTLISEARVCLDPDSTLTSDSLELLLQATHWPNYDYELIKGISRPLHEGIIGPLDFLKALALECDLIQIEEDRIEIRDNGLRMLKNQTDVALVRRVFEAIFSKVNPRNLTKLAHPWVQEQSGIMLWALSITADKPRSAKELTRYCFVPPKQFFDHRLSTLDIYMRAVFLAPLTWLGLLETQTVEATDANVQGLLYKKTALFDQFIQFDFERLQPVERAN
;
A
#
# COMPACT_ATOMS: atom_id res chain seq x y z
N MET A 1 5.22 18.20 13.76
CA MET A 1 4.98 18.41 12.31
C MET A 1 3.94 19.51 12.13
N SER A 2 4.14 20.45 11.20
CA SER A 2 3.14 21.50 10.94
C SER A 2 1.90 20.85 10.33
N ARG A 3 0.72 21.01 10.96
CA ARG A 3 -0.57 20.59 10.38
C ARG A 3 -0.65 21.12 8.94
N ILE A 4 -0.94 20.25 7.98
CA ILE A 4 -1.25 20.67 6.60
C ILE A 4 -2.41 21.66 6.70
N LYS A 5 -2.16 22.95 6.50
CA LYS A 5 -3.20 23.96 6.44
C LYS A 5 -3.63 24.08 5.00
N LEU A 6 -4.83 23.56 4.70
CA LEU A 6 -5.52 23.82 3.45
C LEU A 6 -5.98 25.28 3.48
N SER A 7 -5.22 26.18 2.86
CA SER A 7 -5.61 27.58 2.66
C SER A 7 -6.05 27.78 1.22
N MET A 8 -7.18 28.45 1.02
CA MET A 8 -7.60 28.95 -0.29
C MET A 8 -7.27 30.46 -0.38
N PRO A 9 -6.66 30.93 -1.49
CA PRO A 9 -6.22 30.17 -2.66
C PRO A 9 -5.03 29.24 -2.36
N LEU A 10 -4.93 28.15 -3.14
CA LEU A 10 -3.80 27.23 -3.06
C LEU A 10 -2.48 27.92 -3.43
N PRO A 11 -1.32 27.45 -2.91
CA PRO A 11 -0.02 27.92 -3.34
C PRO A 11 0.13 27.85 -4.88
N PRO A 12 0.78 28.84 -5.53
CA PRO A 12 0.97 28.84 -6.98
C PRO A 12 1.63 27.57 -7.50
N GLU A 13 2.63 27.06 -6.79
CA GLU A 13 3.39 25.86 -7.16
C GLU A 13 2.51 24.60 -7.13
N LEU A 14 1.59 24.53 -6.17
CA LEU A 14 0.61 23.44 -6.09
C LEU A 14 -0.43 23.56 -7.22
N THR A 15 -0.84 24.78 -7.56
CA THR A 15 -1.78 25.03 -8.66
C THR A 15 -1.16 24.63 -10.00
N GLU A 16 0.11 24.97 -10.23
CA GLU A 16 0.87 24.57 -11.43
C GLU A 16 1.01 23.04 -11.52
N TRP A 17 1.34 22.37 -10.42
CA TRP A 17 1.49 20.92 -10.38
C TRP A 17 0.18 20.17 -10.66
N LEU A 18 -0.94 20.67 -10.11
CA LEU A 18 -2.29 20.12 -10.35
C LEU A 18 -2.75 20.32 -11.80
N GLY A 19 -2.36 21.45 -12.43
CA GLY A 19 -2.87 21.85 -13.74
C GLY A 19 -4.40 21.93 -13.73
N ASP A 20 -5.04 21.20 -14.64
CA ASP A 20 -6.50 21.18 -14.78
C ASP A 20 -7.21 20.23 -13.80
N VAL A 21 -6.45 19.51 -12.96
CA VAL A 21 -7.01 18.56 -12.01
C VAL A 21 -7.59 19.30 -10.80
N PHE A 22 -8.86 19.03 -10.49
CA PHE A 22 -9.42 19.35 -9.18
C PHE A 22 -9.17 18.16 -8.24
N PRO A 23 -8.22 18.27 -7.29
CA PRO A 23 -7.86 17.14 -6.45
C PRO A 23 -9.02 16.75 -5.53
N ALA A 24 -9.16 15.44 -5.29
CA ALA A 24 -10.21 14.87 -4.47
C ALA A 24 -10.22 15.53 -3.08
N TRP A 25 -9.04 15.64 -2.43
CA TRP A 25 -8.94 16.11 -1.03
C TRP A 25 -9.42 17.54 -0.80
N LEU A 26 -9.62 18.36 -1.84
CA LEU A 26 -10.28 19.67 -1.70
C LEU A 26 -11.79 19.57 -1.48
N GLN A 27 -12.40 18.43 -1.79
CA GLN A 27 -13.81 18.17 -1.58
C GLN A 27 -14.10 17.63 -0.18
N LEU A 28 -13.06 17.26 0.58
CA LEU A 28 -13.22 16.85 1.97
C LEU A 28 -13.62 18.05 2.84
N PRO A 29 -14.66 17.92 3.68
CA PRO A 29 -14.84 18.83 4.80
C PRO A 29 -13.56 18.90 5.64
N GLN A 30 -13.16 20.10 6.05
CA GLN A 30 -11.91 20.31 6.79
C GLN A 30 -11.82 19.43 8.05
N GLU A 31 -12.93 19.24 8.75
CA GLU A 31 -13.01 18.37 9.92
C GLU A 31 -12.75 16.90 9.56
N ALA A 32 -13.36 16.39 8.49
CA ALA A 32 -13.16 15.02 8.02
C ALA A 32 -11.70 14.78 7.60
N PHE A 33 -11.09 15.75 6.89
CA PHE A 33 -9.69 15.68 6.49
C PHE A 33 -8.76 15.42 7.69
N TYR A 34 -8.92 16.18 8.78
CA TYR A 34 -8.05 16.01 9.95
C TYR A 34 -8.36 14.75 10.75
N LYS A 35 -9.63 14.28 10.78
CA LYS A 35 -10.00 13.02 11.45
C LYS A 35 -9.54 11.77 10.70
N MET A 36 -9.12 11.90 9.44
CA MET A 36 -8.49 10.81 8.68
C MET A 36 -6.99 10.61 8.99
N ILE A 37 -6.40 11.49 9.82
CA ILE A 37 -4.99 11.43 10.21
C ILE A 37 -4.89 11.39 11.74
N PRO A 38 -4.35 10.31 12.35
CA PRO A 38 -3.78 9.12 11.72
C PRO A 38 -4.87 8.18 11.17
N PHE A 39 -4.44 7.25 10.33
CA PHE A 39 -5.32 6.24 9.72
C PHE A 39 -6.10 5.44 10.76
N ASN A 40 -7.41 5.29 10.52
CA ASN A 40 -8.35 4.47 11.29
C ASN A 40 -8.33 4.72 12.82
N ALA A 41 -8.11 5.98 13.23
CA ALA A 41 -8.30 6.39 14.62
C ALA A 41 -9.76 6.20 15.07
N ALA A 42 -10.01 6.17 16.38
CA ALA A 42 -11.36 5.92 16.92
C ALA A 42 -12.42 6.95 16.45
N GLU A 43 -12.02 8.19 16.18
CA GLU A 43 -12.88 9.25 15.65
C GLU A 43 -12.82 9.37 14.12
N SER A 44 -12.16 8.42 13.44
CA SER A 44 -12.01 8.47 12.00
C SER A 44 -13.35 8.30 11.31
N PRO A 45 -13.63 9.08 10.25
CA PRO A 45 -14.85 8.91 9.47
C PRO A 45 -14.87 7.63 8.63
N ILE A 46 -13.77 6.87 8.64
CA ILE A 46 -13.59 5.64 7.87
C ILE A 46 -14.21 4.47 8.63
N GLN A 47 -15.10 3.75 7.97
CA GLN A 47 -15.75 2.55 8.50
C GLN A 47 -15.29 1.34 7.69
N ILE A 48 -14.48 0.47 8.31
CA ILE A 48 -13.97 -0.74 7.66
C ILE A 48 -14.83 -1.96 8.07
N GLN A 49 -15.45 -2.62 7.09
CA GLN A 49 -16.42 -3.71 7.28
C GLN A 49 -15.71 -5.07 7.48
N TYR A 50 -14.95 -5.21 8.57
CA TYR A 50 -14.15 -6.41 8.84
C TYR A 50 -14.99 -7.67 9.04
N SER A 51 -16.10 -7.59 9.76
CA SER A 51 -16.93 -8.76 10.08
C SER A 51 -17.55 -9.39 8.83
N GLU A 52 -17.91 -8.54 7.88
CA GLU A 52 -18.62 -8.88 6.66
C GLU A 52 -17.69 -9.46 5.60
N HIS A 53 -16.46 -8.92 5.49
CA HIS A 53 -15.55 -9.23 4.38
C HIS A 53 -14.23 -9.90 4.79
N ALA A 54 -14.04 -10.27 6.06
CA ALA A 54 -12.81 -10.92 6.52
C ALA A 54 -12.45 -12.17 5.69
N ALA A 55 -13.43 -13.00 5.34
CA ALA A 55 -13.18 -14.20 4.55
C ALA A 55 -12.70 -13.91 3.12
N GLU A 56 -13.15 -12.80 2.52
CA GLU A 56 -12.74 -12.39 1.17
C GLU A 56 -11.34 -11.77 1.21
N ILE A 57 -11.08 -10.86 2.15
CA ILE A 57 -9.75 -10.26 2.35
C ILE A 57 -8.73 -11.33 2.75
N GLY A 58 -9.11 -12.30 3.56
CA GLY A 58 -8.25 -13.42 3.98
C GLY A 58 -7.84 -14.36 2.84
N ARG A 59 -8.49 -14.29 1.67
CA ARG A 59 -8.13 -15.04 0.45
C ARG A 59 -7.24 -14.25 -0.51
N SER A 60 -6.87 -13.03 -0.16
CA SER A 60 -6.08 -12.15 -1.00
C SER A 60 -4.62 -12.60 -1.12
N HIS A 61 -3.88 -12.03 -2.09
CA HIS A 61 -2.50 -12.39 -2.35
C HIS A 61 -1.57 -12.11 -1.17
N ILE A 62 -1.83 -11.06 -0.38
CA ILE A 62 -1.01 -10.77 0.80
C ILE A 62 -1.12 -11.88 1.85
N PHE A 63 -2.33 -12.42 2.08
CA PHE A 63 -2.54 -13.55 2.98
C PHE A 63 -1.93 -14.83 2.43
N ALA A 64 -2.05 -15.09 1.13
CA ALA A 64 -1.40 -16.23 0.49
C ALA A 64 0.14 -16.16 0.67
N ASN A 65 0.75 -14.99 0.44
CA ASN A 65 2.20 -14.80 0.58
C ASN A 65 2.67 -14.91 2.03
N LEU A 66 1.91 -14.39 2.99
CA LEU A 66 2.19 -14.57 4.42
C LEU A 66 2.14 -16.05 4.80
N ASN A 67 1.17 -16.81 4.28
CA ASN A 67 1.07 -18.24 4.54
C ASN A 67 2.26 -19.02 3.94
N VAL A 68 2.72 -18.63 2.74
CA VAL A 68 3.95 -19.18 2.13
C VAL A 68 5.16 -18.91 3.00
N LEU A 69 5.36 -17.67 3.46
CA LEU A 69 6.45 -17.31 4.37
C LEU A 69 6.43 -18.17 5.63
N LEU A 70 5.27 -18.25 6.30
CA LEU A 70 5.10 -19.03 7.52
C LEU A 70 5.36 -20.53 7.29
N THR A 71 4.91 -21.07 6.16
CA THR A 71 5.14 -22.48 5.80
C THR A 71 6.63 -22.75 5.67
N LEU A 72 7.36 -21.91 4.92
CA LEU A 72 8.79 -22.09 4.71
C LEU A 72 9.61 -21.89 6.01
N ILE A 73 9.18 -20.99 6.90
CA ILE A 73 9.78 -20.87 8.24
C ILE A 73 9.55 -22.16 9.05
N SER A 74 8.33 -22.71 9.03
CA SER A 74 8.01 -23.96 9.75
C SER A 74 8.80 -25.16 9.25
N GLU A 75 9.21 -25.14 7.98
CA GLU A 75 10.07 -26.13 7.34
C GLU A 75 11.57 -25.86 7.54
N ALA A 76 11.93 -24.80 8.28
CA ALA A 76 13.31 -24.33 8.47
C ALA A 76 14.06 -24.05 7.15
N ARG A 77 13.34 -23.54 6.13
CA ARG A 77 13.86 -23.22 4.79
C ARG A 77 14.13 -21.74 4.57
N VAL A 78 13.78 -20.91 5.55
CA VAL A 78 14.06 -19.47 5.56
C VAL A 78 15.12 -19.23 6.63
N CYS A 79 16.26 -18.68 6.21
CA CYS A 79 17.39 -18.37 7.06
C CYS A 79 17.61 -16.85 7.11
N LEU A 80 18.20 -16.39 8.21
CA LEU A 80 18.68 -15.03 8.35
C LEU A 80 20.20 -14.98 8.27
N ASP A 81 20.71 -13.86 7.76
CA ASP A 81 22.09 -13.43 7.96
C ASP A 81 22.27 -12.89 9.39
N PRO A 82 23.53 -12.72 9.88
CA PRO A 82 23.80 -12.23 11.24
C PRO A 82 23.22 -10.85 11.58
N ASP A 83 22.83 -10.06 10.58
CA ASP A 83 22.17 -8.77 10.73
C ASP A 83 20.63 -8.86 10.75
N SER A 84 20.08 -10.07 10.88
CA SER A 84 18.63 -10.37 10.87
C SER A 84 17.93 -10.04 9.54
N THR A 85 18.68 -9.94 8.43
CA THR A 85 18.11 -9.88 7.08
C THR A 85 18.00 -11.27 6.46
N LEU A 86 17.07 -11.47 5.52
CA LEU A 86 16.94 -12.73 4.81
C LEU A 86 18.17 -13.00 3.95
N THR A 87 18.70 -14.23 4.02
CA THR A 87 19.82 -14.64 3.16
C THR A 87 19.43 -14.58 1.69
N SER A 88 20.41 -14.43 0.80
CA SER A 88 20.17 -14.43 -0.66
C SER A 88 19.38 -15.67 -1.13
N ASP A 89 19.71 -16.85 -0.63
CA ASP A 89 19.01 -18.10 -0.99
C ASP A 89 17.56 -18.11 -0.50
N SER A 90 17.30 -17.57 0.70
CA SER A 90 15.95 -17.42 1.24
C SER A 90 15.14 -16.43 0.42
N LEU A 91 15.76 -15.33 -0.03
CA LEU A 91 15.13 -14.35 -0.91
C LEU A 91 14.78 -14.97 -2.27
N GLU A 92 15.67 -15.76 -2.87
CA GLU A 92 15.38 -16.48 -4.12
C GLU A 92 14.22 -17.46 -3.95
N LEU A 93 14.23 -18.25 -2.87
CA LEU A 93 13.17 -19.20 -2.57
C LEU A 93 11.82 -18.48 -2.40
N LEU A 94 11.78 -17.40 -1.63
CA LEU A 94 10.56 -16.62 -1.41
C LEU A 94 10.09 -15.94 -2.70
N LEU A 95 10.97 -15.41 -3.53
CA LEU A 95 10.61 -14.84 -4.83
C LEU A 95 9.95 -15.87 -5.75
N GLN A 96 10.43 -17.12 -5.72
CA GLN A 96 9.87 -18.21 -6.52
C GLN A 96 8.53 -18.72 -5.96
N ALA A 97 8.38 -18.71 -4.63
CA ALA A 97 7.20 -19.29 -3.96
C ALA A 97 6.05 -18.29 -3.77
N THR A 98 6.33 -16.99 -3.75
CA THR A 98 5.31 -15.94 -3.54
C THR A 98 4.84 -15.33 -4.86
N HIS A 99 3.61 -14.83 -4.86
CA HIS A 99 3.01 -14.19 -6.03
C HIS A 99 2.66 -12.73 -5.74
N TRP A 100 3.24 -11.82 -6.51
CA TRP A 100 3.07 -10.37 -6.38
C TRP A 100 2.48 -9.81 -7.68
N PRO A 101 1.15 -9.65 -7.77
CA PRO A 101 0.53 -9.00 -8.91
C PRO A 101 1.18 -7.65 -9.20
N ASN A 102 1.42 -7.38 -10.48
CA ASN A 102 2.02 -6.12 -10.99
C ASN A 102 3.43 -5.81 -10.50
N TYR A 103 4.15 -6.82 -10.01
CA TYR A 103 5.56 -6.70 -9.69
C TYR A 103 6.39 -7.37 -10.79
N ASP A 104 7.36 -6.64 -11.33
CA ASP A 104 8.19 -7.12 -12.44
C ASP A 104 9.33 -8.01 -11.91
N TYR A 105 9.11 -9.32 -11.94
CA TYR A 105 10.12 -10.31 -11.55
C TYR A 105 11.28 -10.40 -12.55
N GLU A 106 11.09 -10.05 -13.82
CA GLU A 106 12.18 -10.04 -14.80
C GLU A 106 13.18 -8.92 -14.49
N LEU A 107 12.68 -7.78 -14.01
CA LEU A 107 13.54 -6.73 -13.48
C LEU A 107 14.40 -7.23 -12.30
N ILE A 108 13.84 -8.03 -11.38
CA ILE A 108 14.60 -8.60 -10.25
C ILE A 108 15.63 -9.64 -10.73
N LYS A 109 15.27 -10.48 -11.71
CA LYS A 109 16.20 -11.45 -12.31
C LYS A 109 17.41 -10.77 -12.94
N GLY A 110 17.24 -9.55 -13.45
CA GLY A 110 18.31 -8.70 -13.96
C GLY A 110 19.22 -8.08 -12.89
N ILE A 111 18.90 -8.20 -11.60
CA ILE A 111 19.72 -7.63 -10.52
C ILE A 111 20.91 -8.54 -10.22
N SER A 112 22.07 -7.92 -10.02
CA SER A 112 23.30 -8.59 -9.60
C SER A 112 23.11 -9.44 -8.34
N ARG A 113 23.75 -10.60 -8.32
CA ARG A 113 23.82 -11.50 -7.16
C ARG A 113 25.04 -11.17 -6.29
N PRO A 114 25.00 -11.41 -4.97
CA PRO A 114 23.88 -11.96 -4.17
C PRO A 114 22.70 -10.99 -4.04
N LEU A 115 21.50 -11.52 -3.79
CA LEU A 115 20.32 -10.70 -3.48
C LEU A 115 20.45 -10.12 -2.08
N HIS A 116 19.89 -8.92 -1.90
CA HIS A 116 19.76 -8.27 -0.60
C HIS A 116 18.28 -7.97 -0.32
N GLU A 117 17.85 -8.08 0.94
CA GLU A 117 16.43 -7.89 1.28
C GLU A 117 15.95 -6.48 0.90
N GLY A 118 16.74 -5.45 1.21
CA GLY A 118 16.38 -4.06 0.99
C GLY A 118 16.24 -3.62 -0.47
N ILE A 119 16.59 -4.47 -1.44
CA ILE A 119 16.37 -4.20 -2.88
C ILE A 119 15.09 -4.86 -3.42
N ILE A 120 14.46 -5.76 -2.66
CA ILE A 120 13.23 -6.47 -3.04
C ILE A 120 12.07 -5.99 -2.16
N GLY A 121 11.46 -4.86 -2.56
CA GLY A 121 10.42 -4.20 -1.78
C GLY A 121 9.29 -5.12 -1.27
N PRO A 122 8.69 -5.99 -2.11
CA PRO A 122 7.62 -6.87 -1.65
C PRO A 122 8.03 -7.86 -0.57
N LEU A 123 9.26 -8.40 -0.61
CA LEU A 123 9.73 -9.36 0.39
C LEU A 123 10.14 -8.69 1.69
N ASP A 124 10.84 -7.54 1.60
CA ASP A 124 11.13 -6.70 2.76
C ASP A 124 9.84 -6.28 3.47
N PHE A 125 8.84 -5.84 2.68
CA PHE A 125 7.51 -5.54 3.18
C PHE A 125 6.81 -6.75 3.81
N LEU A 126 6.88 -7.94 3.18
CA LEU A 126 6.24 -9.15 3.70
C LEU A 126 6.81 -9.53 5.08
N LYS A 127 8.13 -9.48 5.24
CA LYS A 127 8.79 -9.74 6.53
C LYS A 127 8.37 -8.71 7.57
N ALA A 128 8.44 -7.42 7.22
CA ALA A 128 8.03 -6.34 8.13
C ALA A 128 6.56 -6.46 8.55
N LEU A 129 5.66 -6.80 7.62
CA LEU A 129 4.25 -7.03 7.90
C LEU A 129 4.03 -8.22 8.84
N ALA A 130 4.77 -9.32 8.63
CA ALA A 130 4.69 -10.49 9.50
C ALA A 130 5.15 -10.19 10.93
N LEU A 131 6.18 -9.34 11.09
CA LEU A 131 6.65 -8.86 12.40
C LEU A 131 5.62 -7.95 13.07
N GLU A 132 5.14 -6.91 12.37
CA GLU A 132 4.14 -5.95 12.90
C GLU A 132 2.82 -6.63 13.30
N CYS A 133 2.51 -7.76 12.67
CA CYS A 133 1.29 -8.51 12.96
C CYS A 133 1.46 -9.57 14.05
N ASP A 134 2.63 -9.70 14.67
CA ASP A 134 2.99 -10.79 15.58
C ASP A 134 2.75 -12.18 14.95
N LEU A 135 3.04 -12.35 13.66
CA LEU A 135 3.00 -13.67 13.02
C LEU A 135 4.32 -14.41 13.23
N ILE A 136 5.41 -13.65 13.25
CA ILE A 136 6.76 -14.13 13.48
C ILE A 136 7.46 -13.22 14.50
N GLN A 137 8.54 -13.72 15.08
CA GLN A 137 9.52 -12.93 15.83
C GLN A 137 10.93 -13.29 15.38
N ILE A 138 11.89 -12.40 15.62
CA ILE A 138 13.31 -12.65 15.38
C ILE A 138 14.02 -12.66 16.73
N GLU A 139 14.70 -13.76 17.04
CA GLU A 139 15.52 -13.93 18.24
C GLU A 139 16.94 -14.35 17.86
N GLU A 140 17.92 -13.50 18.20
CA GLU A 140 19.39 -13.63 17.96
C GLU A 140 19.83 -13.78 16.49
N ASP A 141 19.23 -14.70 15.74
CA ASP A 141 19.41 -14.98 14.31
C ASP A 141 18.33 -15.94 13.75
N ARG A 142 17.29 -16.25 14.52
CA ARG A 142 16.24 -17.21 14.16
C ARG A 142 14.91 -16.52 13.97
N ILE A 143 14.14 -17.05 13.03
CA ILE A 143 12.75 -16.65 12.85
C ILE A 143 11.88 -17.70 13.52
N GLU A 144 11.06 -17.27 14.48
CA GLU A 144 10.09 -18.13 15.15
C GLU A 144 8.67 -17.72 14.82
N ILE A 145 7.78 -18.71 14.70
CA ILE A 145 6.36 -18.49 14.44
C ILE A 145 5.64 -18.24 15.75
N ARG A 146 4.89 -17.14 15.82
CA ARG A 146 4.09 -16.73 16.97
C ARG A 146 2.67 -17.29 16.89
N ASP A 147 1.87 -17.11 17.94
CA ASP A 147 0.51 -17.66 18.01
C ASP A 147 -0.37 -17.26 16.81
N ASN A 148 -0.33 -16.00 16.37
CA ASN A 148 -1.11 -15.58 15.20
C ASN A 148 -0.63 -16.25 13.91
N GLY A 149 0.68 -16.47 13.77
CA GLY A 149 1.25 -17.21 12.64
C GLY A 149 0.83 -18.68 12.66
N LEU A 150 0.85 -19.33 13.82
CA LEU A 150 0.37 -20.72 13.99
C LEU A 150 -1.12 -20.85 13.66
N ARG A 151 -1.94 -19.87 14.05
CA ARG A 151 -3.37 -19.83 13.72
C ARG A 151 -3.57 -19.70 12.21
N MET A 152 -2.80 -18.82 11.55
CA MET A 152 -2.85 -18.65 10.10
C MET A 152 -2.49 -19.94 9.35
N LEU A 153 -1.43 -20.64 9.76
CA LEU A 153 -1.05 -21.94 9.19
C LEU A 153 -2.15 -23.02 9.31
N LYS A 154 -2.97 -22.93 10.36
CA LYS A 154 -4.11 -23.83 10.58
C LYS A 154 -5.37 -23.39 9.83
N ASN A 155 -5.26 -22.43 8.90
CA ASN A 155 -6.38 -21.80 8.19
C ASN A 155 -7.42 -21.16 9.13
N GLN A 156 -6.98 -20.67 10.29
CA GLN A 156 -7.83 -20.00 11.29
C GLN A 156 -7.71 -18.47 11.19
N THR A 157 -7.80 -17.94 9.96
CA THR A 157 -7.81 -16.50 9.69
C THR A 157 -9.14 -15.91 10.12
N ASP A 158 -9.16 -15.27 11.28
CA ASP A 158 -10.35 -14.62 11.83
C ASP A 158 -10.39 -13.11 11.52
N VAL A 159 -11.49 -12.48 11.91
CA VAL A 159 -11.72 -11.03 11.74
C VAL A 159 -10.61 -10.21 12.40
N ALA A 160 -10.10 -10.65 13.56
CA ALA A 160 -9.04 -9.94 14.28
C ALA A 160 -7.71 -9.96 13.53
N LEU A 161 -7.33 -11.10 12.95
CA LEU A 161 -6.13 -11.24 12.13
C LEU A 161 -6.24 -10.40 10.85
N VAL A 162 -7.40 -10.44 10.18
CA VAL A 162 -7.65 -9.61 8.98
C VAL A 162 -7.51 -8.14 9.29
N ARG A 163 -8.14 -7.68 10.38
CA ARG A 163 -8.03 -6.29 10.83
C ARG A 163 -6.58 -5.90 11.08
N ARG A 164 -5.84 -6.73 11.82
CA ARG A 164 -4.44 -6.46 12.16
C ARG A 164 -3.57 -6.30 10.92
N VAL A 165 -3.66 -7.25 9.98
CA VAL A 165 -2.88 -7.19 8.71
C VAL A 165 -3.27 -5.95 7.92
N PHE A 166 -4.56 -5.69 7.71
CA PHE A 166 -5.00 -4.54 6.93
C PHE A 166 -4.56 -3.20 7.55
N GLU A 167 -4.74 -3.02 8.85
CA GLU A 167 -4.32 -1.79 9.53
C GLU A 167 -2.79 -1.63 9.54
N ALA A 168 -2.04 -2.73 9.68
CA ALA A 168 -0.58 -2.69 9.69
C ALA A 168 0.01 -2.19 8.37
N ILE A 169 -0.56 -2.62 7.23
CA ILE A 169 -0.16 -2.15 5.88
C ILE A 169 -0.20 -0.61 5.79
N PHE A 170 -1.24 0.01 6.33
CA PHE A 170 -1.51 1.44 6.16
C PHE A 170 -1.09 2.33 7.33
N SER A 171 -0.65 1.77 8.46
CA SER A 171 -0.31 2.56 9.65
C SER A 171 0.89 2.09 10.49
N LYS A 172 1.42 0.89 10.26
CA LYS A 172 2.47 0.29 11.11
C LYS A 172 3.75 -0.02 10.35
N VAL A 173 3.63 -0.68 9.20
CA VAL A 173 4.80 -1.07 8.40
C VAL A 173 5.44 0.17 7.80
N ASN A 174 6.75 0.35 7.97
CA ASN A 174 7.44 1.50 7.41
C ASN A 174 7.35 1.47 5.87
N PRO A 175 6.88 2.55 5.21
CA PRO A 175 6.72 2.54 3.75
C PRO A 175 8.06 2.36 3.00
N ARG A 176 9.20 2.54 3.67
CA ARG A 176 10.54 2.24 3.13
C ARG A 176 10.81 0.75 2.93
N ASN A 177 10.01 -0.14 3.52
CA ASN A 177 10.07 -1.57 3.20
C ASN A 177 9.52 -1.82 1.78
N LEU A 178 8.54 -1.03 1.30
CA LEU A 178 8.02 -1.13 -0.07
C LEU A 178 8.89 -0.41 -1.09
N THR A 179 9.39 0.79 -0.75
CA THR A 179 10.32 1.54 -1.60
C THR A 179 11.24 2.42 -0.75
N LYS A 180 12.56 2.28 -0.91
CA LYS A 180 13.56 3.03 -0.13
C LYS A 180 13.46 4.55 -0.31
N LEU A 181 12.75 5.01 -1.33
CA LEU A 181 12.48 6.41 -1.59
C LEU A 181 11.37 6.97 -0.70
N ALA A 182 10.49 6.13 -0.12
CA ALA A 182 9.31 6.59 0.60
C ALA A 182 9.67 7.42 1.84
N HIS A 183 8.84 8.43 2.11
CA HIS A 183 8.94 9.26 3.30
C HIS A 183 7.79 8.92 4.27
N PRO A 184 7.99 8.97 5.60
CA PRO A 184 6.94 8.63 6.57
C PRO A 184 5.60 9.35 6.39
N TRP A 185 5.60 10.62 5.93
CA TRP A 185 4.38 11.40 5.71
C TRP A 185 3.41 10.75 4.72
N VAL A 186 3.92 9.93 3.79
CA VAL A 186 3.08 9.25 2.80
C VAL A 186 2.08 8.35 3.53
N GLN A 187 2.53 7.55 4.49
CA GLN A 187 1.67 6.66 5.26
C GLN A 187 0.68 7.42 6.16
N GLU A 188 1.04 8.60 6.66
CA GLU A 188 0.13 9.43 7.45
C GLU A 188 -1.13 9.83 6.67
N GLN A 189 -1.06 9.84 5.33
CA GLN A 189 -2.18 10.18 4.45
C GLN A 189 -3.04 8.98 4.04
N SER A 190 -2.82 7.77 4.56
CA SER A 190 -3.55 6.56 4.14
C SER A 190 -5.07 6.74 4.15
N GLY A 191 -5.64 7.39 5.18
CA GLY A 191 -7.08 7.62 5.24
C GLY A 191 -7.60 8.52 4.11
N ILE A 192 -6.90 9.62 3.84
CA ILE A 192 -7.21 10.53 2.73
C ILE A 192 -7.06 9.83 1.38
N MET A 193 -6.03 8.99 1.23
CA MET A 193 -5.78 8.24 0.01
C MET A 193 -6.89 7.23 -0.29
N LEU A 194 -7.34 6.46 0.71
CA LEU A 194 -8.48 5.54 0.53
C LEU A 194 -9.75 6.30 0.16
N TRP A 195 -10.01 7.43 0.81
CA TRP A 195 -11.17 8.25 0.46
C TRP A 195 -11.08 8.81 -0.96
N ALA A 196 -9.93 9.37 -1.36
CA ALA A 196 -9.75 9.92 -2.70
C ALA A 196 -9.94 8.84 -3.77
N LEU A 197 -9.33 7.65 -3.56
CA LEU A 197 -9.52 6.50 -4.43
C LEU A 197 -10.99 6.07 -4.54
N SER A 198 -11.75 6.18 -3.44
CA SER A 198 -13.18 5.83 -3.42
C SER A 198 -14.03 6.65 -4.40
N ILE A 199 -13.59 7.85 -4.79
CA ILE A 199 -14.31 8.71 -5.74
C ILE A 199 -13.59 8.87 -7.08
N THR A 200 -12.29 8.57 -7.17
CA THR A 200 -11.54 8.78 -8.42
C THR A 200 -11.24 7.50 -9.19
N ALA A 201 -11.24 6.34 -8.53
CA ALA A 201 -10.84 5.07 -9.13
C ALA A 201 -12.01 4.23 -9.68
N ASP A 202 -13.20 4.81 -9.91
CA ASP A 202 -14.34 4.14 -10.56
C ASP A 202 -14.06 3.74 -12.02
N LYS A 203 -13.19 4.51 -12.70
CA LYS A 203 -12.70 4.23 -14.05
C LYS A 203 -11.20 3.88 -14.02
N PRO A 204 -10.70 3.08 -14.98
CA PRO A 204 -9.28 2.77 -15.07
C PRO A 204 -8.46 4.06 -15.21
N ARG A 205 -7.47 4.26 -14.32
CA ARG A 205 -6.59 5.42 -14.32
C ARG A 205 -5.15 5.02 -14.08
N SER A 206 -4.22 5.76 -14.68
CA SER A 206 -2.79 5.58 -14.41
C SER A 206 -2.42 6.00 -12.99
N ALA A 207 -1.30 5.47 -12.48
CA ALA A 207 -0.74 5.93 -11.20
C ALA A 207 -0.52 7.45 -11.21
N LYS A 208 -0.02 8.01 -12.32
CA LYS A 208 0.23 9.44 -12.50
C LYS A 208 -1.03 10.30 -12.37
N GLU A 209 -2.14 9.88 -12.97
CA GLU A 209 -3.42 10.57 -12.80
C GLU A 209 -3.88 10.49 -11.34
N LEU A 210 -3.88 9.30 -10.76
CA LEU A 210 -4.31 9.10 -9.38
C LEU A 210 -3.43 9.87 -8.38
N THR A 211 -2.14 10.03 -8.64
CA THR A 211 -1.26 10.89 -7.83
C THR A 211 -1.81 12.31 -7.76
N ARG A 212 -2.15 12.91 -8.90
CA ARG A 212 -2.67 14.29 -8.97
C ARG A 212 -4.03 14.43 -8.27
N TYR A 213 -4.89 13.42 -8.39
CA TYR A 213 -6.18 13.44 -7.72
C TYR A 213 -6.09 13.23 -6.20
N CYS A 214 -5.24 12.31 -5.75
CA CYS A 214 -5.33 11.75 -4.40
C CYS A 214 -4.31 12.34 -3.42
N PHE A 215 -3.08 12.62 -3.86
CA PHE A 215 -2.02 13.04 -2.93
C PHE A 215 -2.20 14.46 -2.45
N VAL A 216 -1.91 14.70 -1.17
CA VAL A 216 -1.70 16.04 -0.60
C VAL A 216 -0.20 16.29 -0.49
N PRO A 217 0.48 16.75 -1.55
CA PRO A 217 1.93 16.87 -1.56
C PRO A 217 2.43 17.97 -0.61
N PRO A 218 3.47 17.68 0.21
CA PRO A 218 4.20 18.72 0.91
C PRO A 218 4.94 19.64 -0.07
N LYS A 219 5.13 20.92 0.31
CA LYS A 219 5.74 21.94 -0.55
C LYS A 219 7.06 21.54 -1.20
N GLN A 220 7.91 20.84 -0.45
CA GLN A 220 9.23 20.37 -0.91
C GLN A 220 9.18 19.39 -2.10
N PHE A 221 8.02 18.84 -2.44
CA PHE A 221 7.86 17.93 -3.59
C PHE A 221 7.37 18.64 -4.87
N PHE A 222 7.18 19.96 -4.85
CA PHE A 222 6.81 20.73 -6.04
C PHE A 222 8.00 21.03 -6.97
N ASP A 223 9.21 21.20 -6.43
CA ASP A 223 10.41 21.54 -7.21
C ASP A 223 11.00 20.34 -7.98
N HIS A 224 10.58 19.12 -7.63
CA HIS A 224 11.07 17.90 -8.26
C HIS A 224 10.20 17.52 -9.46
N ARG A 225 10.67 17.86 -10.65
CA ARG A 225 10.07 17.57 -11.97
C ARG A 225 9.88 16.06 -12.29
N LEU A 226 10.10 15.14 -11.35
CA LEU A 226 10.10 13.69 -11.59
C LEU A 226 9.14 12.92 -10.66
N SER A 227 8.73 11.77 -11.21
CA SER A 227 7.78 10.72 -10.80
C SER A 227 7.85 10.15 -9.37
N THR A 228 8.53 10.78 -8.41
CA THR A 228 8.69 10.22 -7.06
C THR A 228 7.34 10.03 -6.36
N LEU A 229 6.42 10.99 -6.50
CA LEU A 229 5.05 10.85 -5.97
C LEU A 229 4.28 9.71 -6.67
N ASP A 230 4.51 9.49 -7.97
CA ASP A 230 3.91 8.37 -8.71
C ASP A 230 4.48 7.03 -8.24
N ILE A 231 5.77 6.99 -7.89
CA ILE A 231 6.41 5.82 -7.27
C ILE A 231 5.78 5.56 -5.91
N TYR A 232 5.57 6.58 -5.08
CA TYR A 232 4.89 6.44 -3.79
C TYR A 232 3.47 5.95 -3.96
N MET A 233 2.73 6.54 -4.91
CA MET A 233 1.37 6.14 -5.25
C MET A 233 1.30 4.65 -5.58
N ARG A 234 2.17 4.21 -6.50
CA ARG A 234 2.22 2.82 -6.94
C ARG A 234 2.63 1.88 -5.80
N ALA A 235 3.74 2.16 -5.15
CA ALA A 235 4.36 1.24 -4.20
C ALA A 235 3.63 1.18 -2.86
N VAL A 236 3.19 2.32 -2.32
CA VAL A 236 2.65 2.42 -0.95
C VAL A 236 1.14 2.23 -0.91
N PHE A 237 0.42 2.53 -2.00
CA PHE A 237 -1.05 2.44 -2.02
C PHE A 237 -1.57 1.45 -3.05
N LEU A 238 -1.26 1.65 -4.33
CA LEU A 238 -1.90 0.88 -5.39
C LEU A 238 -1.50 -0.60 -5.36
N ALA A 239 -0.23 -0.92 -5.16
CA ALA A 239 0.23 -2.30 -5.07
C ALA A 239 -0.36 -3.02 -3.84
N PRO A 240 -0.26 -2.51 -2.59
CA PRO A 240 -0.90 -3.15 -1.44
C PRO A 240 -2.42 -3.33 -1.58
N LEU A 241 -3.13 -2.33 -2.12
CA LEU A 241 -4.57 -2.46 -2.37
C LEU A 241 -4.89 -3.51 -3.44
N THR A 242 -4.05 -3.65 -4.47
CA THR A 242 -4.17 -4.72 -5.46
C THR A 242 -3.91 -6.09 -4.82
N TRP A 243 -2.89 -6.20 -3.95
CA TRP A 243 -2.58 -7.45 -3.24
C TRP A 243 -3.67 -7.88 -2.27
N LEU A 244 -4.47 -6.94 -1.77
CA LEU A 244 -5.67 -7.16 -0.98
C LEU A 244 -6.92 -7.49 -1.81
N GLY A 245 -6.86 -7.38 -3.15
CA GLY A 245 -8.02 -7.56 -4.05
C GLY A 245 -8.99 -6.36 -4.09
N LEU A 246 -8.57 -5.21 -3.55
CA LEU A 246 -9.38 -3.99 -3.49
C LEU A 246 -9.24 -3.14 -4.76
N LEU A 247 -8.17 -3.34 -5.53
CA LEU A 247 -8.01 -2.77 -6.86
C LEU A 247 -7.79 -3.89 -7.89
N GLU A 248 -8.29 -3.67 -9.09
CA GLU A 248 -7.96 -4.43 -10.29
C GLU A 248 -7.03 -3.62 -11.20
N THR A 249 -6.21 -4.31 -11.97
CA THR A 249 -5.27 -3.69 -12.91
C THR A 249 -5.51 -4.13 -14.34
N GLN A 250 -5.39 -3.19 -15.27
CA GLN A 250 -5.44 -3.42 -16.71
C GLN A 250 -4.12 -2.98 -17.34
N THR A 251 -3.51 -3.86 -18.14
CA THR A 251 -2.33 -3.52 -18.93
C THR A 251 -2.75 -2.78 -20.18
N VAL A 252 -2.08 -1.66 -20.46
CA VAL A 252 -2.17 -0.95 -21.74
C VAL A 252 -0.87 -1.21 -22.51
N GLU A 253 -0.97 -1.40 -23.83
CA GLU A 253 0.20 -1.52 -24.70
C GLU A 253 1.16 -0.35 -24.47
N ALA A 254 2.43 -0.68 -24.22
CA ALA A 254 3.45 0.32 -23.97
C ALA A 254 3.66 1.15 -25.23
N THR A 255 3.44 2.47 -25.15
CA THR A 255 4.10 3.41 -26.05
C THR A 255 5.54 3.62 -25.56
N ASP A 256 6.47 3.90 -26.48
CA ASP A 256 7.93 3.94 -26.27
C ASP A 256 8.45 4.79 -25.07
N ALA A 257 7.58 5.54 -24.40
CA ALA A 257 7.89 6.37 -23.24
C ALA A 257 7.43 5.81 -21.88
N ASN A 258 6.63 4.72 -21.81
CA ASN A 258 6.07 4.21 -20.56
C ASN A 258 6.49 2.76 -20.30
N VAL A 259 7.37 2.58 -19.32
CA VAL A 259 7.62 1.27 -18.68
C VAL A 259 6.33 0.84 -17.98
N GLN A 260 5.55 -0.01 -18.66
CA GLN A 260 4.29 -0.64 -18.23
C GLN A 260 3.17 0.34 -17.83
N GLY A 261 2.29 0.64 -18.80
CA GLY A 261 1.07 1.44 -18.59
C GLY A 261 -0.01 0.66 -17.85
N LEU A 262 0.18 0.38 -16.56
CA LEU A 262 -0.87 -0.19 -15.71
C LEU A 262 -1.91 0.89 -15.37
N LEU A 263 -3.17 0.57 -15.67
CA LEU A 263 -4.32 1.31 -15.19
C LEU A 263 -4.91 0.58 -13.98
N TYR A 264 -5.38 1.35 -13.01
CA TYR A 264 -5.94 0.88 -11.75
C TYR A 264 -7.40 1.30 -11.66
N LYS A 265 -8.23 0.39 -11.17
CA LYS A 265 -9.65 0.62 -10.92
C LYS A 265 -10.04 -0.07 -9.62
N LYS A 266 -10.91 0.55 -8.82
CA LYS A 266 -11.41 -0.09 -7.60
C LYS A 266 -12.38 -1.23 -7.92
N THR A 267 -12.32 -2.29 -7.12
CA THR A 267 -13.25 -3.41 -7.23
C THR A 267 -14.54 -3.12 -6.46
N ALA A 268 -15.59 -3.91 -6.66
CA ALA A 268 -16.80 -3.81 -5.83
C ALA A 268 -16.49 -4.06 -4.34
N LEU A 269 -15.51 -4.92 -4.05
CA LEU A 269 -15.05 -5.19 -2.69
C LEU A 269 -14.50 -3.94 -2.02
N PHE A 270 -13.86 -3.03 -2.76
CA PHE A 270 -13.40 -1.75 -2.20
C PHE A 270 -14.56 -0.96 -1.57
N ASP A 271 -15.64 -0.74 -2.33
CA ASP A 271 -16.76 0.08 -1.88
C ASP A 271 -17.57 -0.60 -0.77
N GLN A 272 -17.61 -1.93 -0.75
CA GLN A 272 -18.27 -2.70 0.29
C GLN A 272 -17.44 -2.70 1.59
N PHE A 273 -16.11 -2.86 1.47
CA PHE A 273 -15.21 -3.01 2.60
C PHE A 273 -14.84 -1.68 3.26
N ILE A 274 -14.68 -0.60 2.48
CA ILE A 274 -14.24 0.72 2.96
C ILE A 274 -15.38 1.72 2.75
N GLN A 275 -15.99 2.14 3.86
CA GLN A 275 -17.08 3.11 3.88
C GLN A 275 -16.66 4.40 4.58
N PHE A 276 -17.42 5.47 4.35
CA PHE A 276 -17.16 6.80 4.92
C PHE A 276 -18.48 7.36 5.46
N ASP A 277 -18.45 7.98 6.64
CA ASP A 277 -19.63 8.45 7.38
C ASP A 277 -20.15 9.84 6.95
N PHE A 278 -19.70 10.34 5.81
CA PHE A 278 -20.13 11.61 5.22
C PHE A 278 -20.41 11.47 3.72
N GLU A 279 -21.21 12.39 3.18
CA GLU A 279 -21.65 12.35 1.79
C GLU A 279 -20.47 12.49 0.82
N ARG A 280 -20.34 11.54 -0.12
CA ARG A 280 -19.32 11.59 -1.17
C ARG A 280 -19.74 12.62 -2.21
N LEU A 281 -19.05 13.75 -2.27
CA LEU A 281 -19.18 14.66 -3.40
C LEU A 281 -18.62 13.97 -4.65
N GLN A 282 -19.36 14.02 -5.77
CA GLN A 282 -18.85 13.49 -7.04
C GLN A 282 -17.65 14.32 -7.51
N PRO A 283 -16.65 13.69 -8.17
CA PRO A 283 -15.52 14.41 -8.72
C PRO A 283 -16.01 15.51 -9.67
N VAL A 284 -15.79 16.76 -9.28
CA VAL A 284 -16.04 17.89 -10.17
C VAL A 284 -14.81 18.02 -11.07
N GLU A 285 -14.92 17.56 -12.31
CA GLU A 285 -13.98 17.99 -13.36
C GLU A 285 -14.12 19.52 -13.46
N ARG A 286 -13.01 20.27 -13.37
CA ARG A 286 -13.07 21.73 -13.55
C ARG A 286 -13.69 21.99 -14.93
N ALA A 287 -14.74 22.80 -14.97
CA ALA A 287 -15.16 23.38 -16.24
C ALA A 287 -13.98 24.22 -16.76
N ASN A 288 -13.51 23.89 -17.96
CA ASN A 288 -12.46 24.62 -18.68
C ASN A 288 -12.79 26.12 -18.76
#